data_AF-A0A2D9WAF2-F1
#
_entry.id   AF-A0A2D9WAF2-F1
#
_cell.length_a   1.000
_cell.length_b   1.000
_cell.length_c   1.000
_cell.angle_alpha   90.00
_cell.angle_beta   90.00
_cell.angle_gamma   90.00
#
_symmetry.space_group_name_H-M   'P 1'
#
loop_
_entity.id
_entity.type
_entity.pdbx_description
1 polymer ?
#
loop_
_entity_poly.entity_id
_entity_poly.type
_entity_poly.pdbx_seq_one_letter_code
_entity_poly.pdbx_strand_id
1 'polypeptide(L)'
;MPGKPLDPSFVARRVAQELFPGAVVALGPGLPWGLPSALRNGSGVWLVSDSGFLGFQGPGTEAADGECQTVVMLSGGAYTGVVDIGGILRGGHTDIAVLQPAQVSANGDFVHWTTAATQGLFAPGPAVDMAYGASKVVAVIPHQNADGSSTILGQCSLPVDGAGQVDMIISDAAVINVSQDGLELVEIAPGWTVDEVVAMTDAQLSISSVKEMGFEVPALEMPNKVYPSALEALKDVPEGSIINVDGFAGPGGMAHYLMVGLRDLGVKGLQLISNTAGVARVSGFGAPNIIDHSILVENNQVAKATASYPVSPSASRPSAFEEAYNRGETELEVVPQGTLAERLRCGGAGVAAFYTPTGAGTLLGEGKEARSIGGKEYILETGLRADFCIIRGYKADTLGNVVYKGTSRNFNPVMATTAKITVVEVDEIVEPGELGPEEIVTPGLFVDRIVVRPPEFSAYL
;
A
#
# COMPACT_ATOMS: atom_id res chain seq x y z
N MET A 1 11.12 -39.27 23.16
CA MET A 1 10.22 -38.40 23.94
C MET A 1 9.63 -37.44 22.93
N PRO A 2 8.33 -37.12 23.00
CA PRO A 2 7.74 -36.17 22.06
C PRO A 2 8.53 -34.86 22.07
N GLY A 3 8.62 -34.23 20.90
CA GLY A 3 9.18 -32.89 20.77
C GLY A 3 8.49 -31.91 21.73
N LYS A 4 9.23 -30.89 22.16
CA LYS A 4 8.68 -29.84 23.03
C LYS A 4 8.20 -28.68 22.16
N PRO A 5 6.98 -28.15 22.36
CA PRO A 5 6.55 -26.92 21.71
C PRO A 5 7.55 -25.79 21.89
N LEU A 6 7.83 -25.06 20.82
CA LEU A 6 8.68 -23.88 20.85
C LEU A 6 8.05 -22.78 21.72
N ASP A 7 8.92 -22.04 22.40
CA ASP A 7 8.50 -20.77 23.03
C ASP A 7 8.08 -19.77 21.93
N PRO A 8 7.02 -18.96 22.14
CA PRO A 8 6.56 -17.96 21.17
C PRO A 8 7.66 -17.04 20.63
N SER A 9 8.71 -16.75 21.41
CA SER A 9 9.83 -15.94 20.95
C SER A 9 10.63 -16.60 19.81
N PHE A 10 10.73 -17.93 19.76
CA PHE A 10 11.36 -18.64 18.64
C PHE A 10 10.47 -18.63 17.39
N VAL A 11 9.16 -18.76 17.58
CA VAL A 11 8.19 -18.63 16.48
C VAL A 11 8.28 -17.23 15.86
N ALA A 12 8.31 -16.17 16.66
CA ALA A 12 8.50 -14.80 16.19
C ALA A 12 9.82 -14.61 15.41
N ARG A 13 10.93 -15.21 15.89
CA ARG A 13 12.21 -15.20 15.15
C ARG A 13 12.16 -15.98 13.84
N ARG A 14 11.34 -17.02 13.76
CA ARG A 14 11.11 -17.73 12.50
C ARG A 14 10.29 -16.87 11.54
N VAL A 15 9.22 -16.23 12.00
CA VAL A 15 8.44 -15.27 11.21
C VAL A 15 9.33 -14.15 10.65
N ALA A 16 10.28 -13.64 11.46
CA ALA A 16 11.21 -12.59 11.03
C ALA A 16 12.05 -12.96 9.80
N GLN A 17 12.27 -14.25 9.51
CA GLN A 17 12.98 -14.70 8.31
C GLN A 17 12.17 -14.58 7.02
N GLU A 18 10.86 -14.33 7.11
CA GLU A 18 10.00 -14.05 5.96
C GLU A 18 10.06 -12.59 5.53
N LEU A 19 10.65 -11.72 6.34
CA LEU A 19 10.71 -10.28 6.09
C LEU A 19 11.87 -9.91 5.15
N PHE A 20 11.72 -8.79 4.48
CA PHE A 20 12.74 -8.20 3.60
C PHE A 20 12.87 -6.69 3.82
N PRO A 21 13.99 -6.06 3.41
CA PRO A 21 14.20 -4.62 3.51
C PRO A 21 13.04 -3.79 2.94
N GLY A 22 12.46 -2.91 3.76
CA GLY A 22 11.35 -2.03 3.42
C GLY A 22 9.96 -2.67 3.50
N ALA A 23 9.84 -3.95 3.85
CA ALA A 23 8.56 -4.65 3.85
C ALA A 23 7.52 -3.98 4.76
N VAL A 24 6.28 -3.86 4.29
CA VAL A 24 5.12 -3.42 5.06
C VAL A 24 4.43 -4.64 5.66
N VAL A 25 4.41 -4.70 6.99
CA VAL A 25 3.95 -5.86 7.75
C VAL A 25 2.77 -5.47 8.64
N ALA A 26 1.62 -6.09 8.40
CA ALA A 26 0.45 -5.94 9.24
C ALA A 26 0.42 -7.08 10.29
N LEU A 27 0.19 -6.73 11.55
CA LEU A 27 0.14 -7.70 12.66
C LEU A 27 -1.27 -7.86 13.19
N GLY A 28 -1.75 -9.10 13.24
CA GLY A 28 -2.96 -9.47 13.95
C GLY A 28 -2.71 -9.60 15.46
N PRO A 29 -3.76 -9.66 16.28
CA PRO A 29 -3.63 -9.85 17.72
C PRO A 29 -3.02 -11.22 18.06
N GLY A 30 -2.46 -11.34 19.26
CA GLY A 30 -1.89 -12.56 19.83
C GLY A 30 -0.41 -12.78 19.48
N LEU A 31 -0.05 -14.00 19.10
CA LEU A 31 1.31 -14.42 18.77
C LEU A 31 2.07 -13.53 17.77
N PRO A 32 1.44 -12.89 16.76
CA PRO A 32 2.14 -11.98 15.85
C PRO A 32 2.82 -10.82 16.57
N TRP A 33 2.32 -10.39 17.74
CA TRP A 33 2.93 -9.34 18.58
C TRP A 33 4.26 -9.73 19.24
N GLY A 34 4.70 -10.99 19.09
CA GLY A 34 6.08 -11.36 19.39
C GLY A 34 7.09 -10.80 18.38
N LEU A 35 6.66 -10.49 17.15
CA LEU A 35 7.56 -10.06 16.07
C LEU A 35 8.29 -8.74 16.36
N PRO A 36 7.63 -7.65 16.81
CA PRO A 36 8.32 -6.40 17.12
C PRO A 36 9.47 -6.56 18.12
N SER A 37 9.34 -7.47 19.10
CA SER A 37 10.40 -7.77 20.08
C SER A 37 11.53 -8.65 19.53
N ALA A 38 11.28 -9.43 18.48
CA ALA A 38 12.30 -10.24 17.82
C ALA A 38 13.21 -9.39 16.90
N LEU A 39 12.70 -8.27 16.40
CA LEU A 39 13.41 -7.38 15.49
C LEU A 39 14.38 -6.44 16.22
N ARG A 40 15.46 -6.07 15.54
CA ARG A 40 16.46 -5.10 16.04
C ARG A 40 15.92 -3.68 15.98
N ASN A 41 16.49 -2.78 16.78
CA ASN A 41 16.12 -1.36 16.75
C ASN A 41 16.39 -0.73 15.39
N GLY A 42 15.40 0.01 14.86
CA GLY A 42 15.44 0.52 13.50
C GLY A 42 15.30 -0.58 12.44
N SER A 43 14.59 -1.67 12.77
CA SER A 43 14.30 -2.77 11.85
C SER A 43 13.79 -2.21 10.54
N GLY A 44 14.52 -2.41 9.45
CA GLY A 44 14.20 -1.82 8.15
C GLY A 44 12.95 -2.39 7.50
N VAL A 45 11.80 -2.27 8.17
CA VAL A 45 10.45 -2.71 7.81
C VAL A 45 9.45 -1.73 8.42
N TRP A 46 8.27 -1.64 7.81
CA TRP A 46 7.14 -0.87 8.35
C TRP A 46 6.17 -1.80 9.06
N LEU A 47 6.12 -1.72 10.40
CA LEU A 47 5.03 -2.36 11.13
C LEU A 47 3.78 -1.48 11.12
N VAL A 48 2.64 -2.08 10.80
CA VAL A 48 1.34 -1.42 10.68
C VAL A 48 0.41 -1.93 11.77
N SER A 49 -0.11 -1.00 12.57
CA SER A 49 -1.13 -1.25 13.58
C SER A 49 -2.50 -0.82 13.05
N ASP A 50 -3.51 -1.66 13.25
CA ASP A 50 -4.91 -1.40 12.90
C ASP A 50 -5.48 -0.16 13.63
N SER A 51 -4.89 0.19 14.78
CA SER A 51 -5.25 1.34 15.60
C SER A 51 -4.90 2.71 15.00
N GLY A 52 -4.26 2.78 13.83
CA GLY A 52 -3.91 4.05 13.17
C GLY A 52 -2.45 4.46 13.32
N PHE A 53 -1.54 3.48 13.44
CA PHE A 53 -0.13 3.76 13.70
C PHE A 53 0.80 2.98 12.76
N LEU A 54 1.79 3.68 12.21
CA LEU A 54 2.75 3.17 11.23
C LEU A 54 4.18 3.39 11.74
N GLY A 55 5.04 2.39 11.60
CA GLY A 55 6.47 2.53 11.91
C GLY A 55 6.73 2.53 13.42
N PHE A 56 6.45 1.39 14.05
CA PHE A 56 6.67 1.18 15.48
C PHE A 56 7.56 -0.03 15.74
N GLN A 57 7.99 -0.17 16.99
CA GLN A 57 8.77 -1.32 17.43
C GLN A 57 8.55 -1.59 18.92
N GLY A 58 8.50 -2.87 19.29
CA GLY A 58 8.61 -3.37 20.66
C GLY A 58 7.73 -2.70 21.72
N PRO A 59 7.82 -3.15 22.99
CA PRO A 59 7.16 -2.48 24.10
C PRO A 59 7.82 -1.12 24.41
N GLY A 60 7.02 -0.09 24.63
CA GLY A 60 7.44 1.30 24.89
C GLY A 60 6.42 2.09 25.71
N THR A 61 6.44 3.42 25.63
CA THR A 61 5.47 4.29 26.34
C THR A 61 4.95 5.44 25.46
N GLU A 62 5.18 5.39 24.15
CA GLU A 62 4.98 6.55 23.26
C GLU A 62 3.65 6.51 22.52
N ALA A 63 3.21 5.31 22.11
CA ALA A 63 1.94 5.07 21.44
C ALA A 63 1.26 3.83 22.02
N ALA A 64 -0.01 3.62 21.66
CA ALA A 64 -0.72 2.37 21.92
C ALA A 64 -0.94 1.62 20.60
N ASP A 65 -0.67 0.33 20.62
CA ASP A 65 -0.93 -0.55 19.48
C ASP A 65 -2.38 -1.09 19.45
N GLY A 66 -2.66 -1.98 18.49
CA GLY A 66 -3.95 -2.65 18.31
C GLY A 66 -4.42 -3.51 19.49
N GLU A 67 -3.50 -3.93 20.37
CA GLU A 67 -3.81 -4.65 21.62
C GLU A 67 -3.86 -3.71 22.83
N CYS A 68 -3.87 -2.40 22.61
CA CYS A 68 -3.75 -1.37 23.62
C CYS A 68 -2.47 -1.50 24.47
N GLN A 69 -1.44 -2.18 23.98
CA GLN A 69 -0.12 -2.21 24.62
C GLN A 69 0.67 -0.98 24.21
N THR A 70 1.53 -0.52 25.10
CA THR A 70 2.35 0.64 24.82
C THR A 70 3.57 0.24 24.01
N VAL A 71 3.84 0.97 22.93
CA VAL A 71 4.93 0.68 21.98
C VAL A 71 5.88 1.86 21.81
N VAL A 72 7.08 1.61 21.25
CA VAL A 72 8.04 2.66 20.85
C VAL A 72 7.75 3.07 19.42
N MET A 73 7.77 4.37 19.15
CA MET A 73 7.72 4.91 17.80
C MET A 73 9.12 4.93 17.20
N LEU A 74 9.26 4.42 15.98
CA LEU A 74 10.51 4.59 15.24
C LEU A 74 10.63 6.02 14.75
N SER A 75 11.86 6.52 14.61
CA SER A 75 12.11 7.79 13.91
C SER A 75 11.52 7.70 12.49
N GLY A 76 10.59 8.59 12.17
CA GLY A 76 9.81 8.54 10.93
C GLY A 76 8.54 7.68 10.99
N GLY A 77 8.10 7.26 12.18
CA GLY A 77 6.75 6.74 12.40
C GLY A 77 5.69 7.83 12.18
N ALA A 78 4.45 7.42 11.87
CA ALA A 78 3.36 8.33 11.53
C ALA A 78 2.02 7.82 12.06
N TYR A 79 1.13 8.76 12.39
CA TYR A 79 -0.25 8.46 12.75
C TYR A 79 -1.20 8.65 11.57
N THR A 80 -2.26 7.86 11.53
CA THR A 80 -3.27 7.94 10.47
C THR A 80 -4.64 7.47 10.97
N GLY A 81 -5.69 7.75 10.19
CA GLY A 81 -7.05 7.35 10.56
C GLY A 81 -7.32 5.88 10.26
N VAL A 82 -8.32 5.30 10.93
CA VAL A 82 -8.77 3.91 10.67
C VAL A 82 -9.19 3.68 9.21
N VAL A 83 -9.72 4.71 8.54
CA VAL A 83 -10.09 4.64 7.12
C VAL A 83 -8.85 4.45 6.24
N ASP A 84 -7.75 5.14 6.58
CA ASP A 84 -6.49 5.06 5.86
C ASP A 84 -5.80 3.72 6.12
N ILE A 85 -5.84 3.21 7.36
CA ILE A 85 -5.36 1.85 7.66
C ILE A 85 -6.16 0.81 6.88
N GLY A 86 -7.49 0.86 6.89
CA GLY A 86 -8.30 -0.04 6.07
C GLY A 86 -7.98 0.08 4.58
N GLY A 87 -7.60 1.27 4.12
CA GLY A 87 -7.09 1.52 2.78
C GLY A 87 -5.71 0.89 2.51
N ILE A 88 -4.79 0.92 3.48
CA ILE A 88 -3.48 0.24 3.40
C ILE A 88 -3.66 -1.27 3.32
N LEU A 89 -4.46 -1.83 4.23
CA LEU A 89 -4.67 -3.27 4.35
C LEU A 89 -5.34 -3.84 3.10
N ARG A 90 -6.49 -3.30 2.69
CA ARG A 90 -7.22 -3.78 1.51
C ARG A 90 -6.61 -3.32 0.17
N GLY A 91 -5.87 -2.21 0.19
CA GLY A 91 -5.38 -1.54 -1.01
C GLY A 91 -4.16 -2.19 -1.66
N GLY A 92 -3.68 -3.34 -1.17
CA GLY A 92 -2.48 -3.97 -1.73
C GLY A 92 -1.18 -3.30 -1.29
N HIS A 93 -1.19 -2.57 -0.17
CA HIS A 93 -0.01 -1.85 0.36
C HIS A 93 0.67 -2.61 1.50
N THR A 94 0.27 -3.86 1.73
CA THR A 94 0.84 -4.73 2.75
C THR A 94 1.57 -5.88 2.05
N ASP A 95 2.84 -6.05 2.36
CA ASP A 95 3.62 -7.15 1.81
C ASP A 95 3.29 -8.45 2.55
N ILE A 96 3.22 -8.39 3.88
CA ILE A 96 3.02 -9.56 4.73
C ILE A 96 1.97 -9.26 5.80
N ALA A 97 0.91 -10.07 5.85
CA ALA A 97 0.00 -10.12 6.98
C ALA A 97 0.36 -11.30 7.88
N VAL A 98 0.61 -11.04 9.17
CA VAL A 98 0.87 -12.08 10.16
C VAL A 98 -0.33 -12.19 11.09
N LEU A 99 -1.03 -13.31 11.05
CA LEU A 99 -2.31 -13.53 11.75
C LEU A 99 -2.22 -14.71 12.71
N GLN A 100 -2.99 -14.70 13.79
CA GLN A 100 -3.22 -15.89 14.60
C GLN A 100 -4.67 -16.38 14.45
N PRO A 101 -4.96 -17.25 13.49
CA PRO A 101 -6.25 -17.91 13.45
C PRO A 101 -6.39 -18.99 14.53
N ALA A 102 -7.64 -19.34 14.85
CA ALA A 102 -8.04 -20.51 15.63
C ALA A 102 -7.84 -21.81 14.85
N GLN A 103 -8.12 -21.78 13.55
CA GLN A 103 -8.01 -22.92 12.65
C GLN A 103 -7.49 -22.48 11.30
N VAL A 104 -6.70 -23.34 10.65
CA VAL A 104 -6.35 -23.22 9.24
C VAL A 104 -6.71 -24.52 8.52
N SER A 105 -7.38 -24.45 7.37
CA SER A 105 -7.74 -25.63 6.58
C SER A 105 -6.63 -26.04 5.61
N ALA A 106 -6.74 -27.24 5.04
CA ALA A 106 -5.84 -27.73 4.01
C ALA A 106 -5.82 -26.86 2.73
N ASN A 107 -6.85 -26.04 2.51
CA ASN A 107 -6.95 -25.12 1.38
C ASN A 107 -6.53 -23.68 1.74
N GLY A 108 -6.06 -23.43 2.96
CA GLY A 108 -5.70 -22.10 3.44
C GLY A 108 -6.87 -21.24 3.92
N ASP A 109 -8.03 -21.84 4.19
CA ASP A 109 -9.11 -21.13 4.88
C ASP A 109 -8.70 -20.87 6.33
N PHE A 110 -9.08 -19.72 6.89
CA PHE A 110 -8.86 -19.44 8.30
C PHE A 110 -10.12 -19.01 9.04
N VAL A 111 -10.06 -19.20 10.36
CA VAL A 111 -11.14 -18.94 11.32
C VAL A 111 -10.58 -18.20 12.52
N HIS A 112 -11.27 -17.18 13.03
CA HIS A 112 -10.89 -16.38 14.20
C HIS A 112 -11.98 -16.39 15.30
N TRP A 113 -12.60 -17.53 15.54
CA TRP A 113 -13.68 -17.63 16.53
C TRP A 113 -13.13 -17.92 17.93
N THR A 114 -13.51 -17.09 18.90
CA THR A 114 -13.26 -17.38 20.32
C THR A 114 -14.15 -18.53 20.78
N THR A 115 -13.53 -19.62 21.23
CA THR A 115 -14.21 -20.80 21.77
C THR A 115 -13.61 -21.20 23.12
N ALA A 116 -14.12 -22.26 23.73
CA ALA A 116 -13.47 -22.83 24.93
C ALA A 116 -12.04 -23.32 24.66
N ALA A 117 -11.74 -23.75 23.43
CA ALA A 117 -10.40 -24.18 23.03
C ALA A 117 -9.48 -23.00 22.64
N THR A 118 -10.06 -21.85 22.27
CA THR A 118 -9.36 -20.67 21.73
C THR A 118 -9.67 -19.41 22.53
N GLN A 119 -9.68 -19.53 23.85
CA GLN A 119 -9.91 -18.39 24.74
C GLN A 119 -8.86 -17.29 24.53
N GLY A 120 -9.31 -16.04 24.50
CA GLY A 120 -8.42 -14.88 24.31
C GLY A 120 -8.07 -14.59 22.85
N LEU A 121 -8.62 -15.34 21.88
CA LEU A 121 -8.52 -14.96 20.47
C LEU A 121 -9.57 -13.90 20.13
N PHE A 122 -9.13 -12.68 19.81
CA PHE A 122 -9.99 -11.54 19.52
C PHE A 122 -9.97 -11.22 18.01
N ALA A 123 -10.86 -11.79 17.21
CA ALA A 123 -11.06 -11.44 15.80
C ALA A 123 -12.48 -11.90 15.35
N PRO A 124 -13.04 -11.50 14.18
CA PRO A 124 -12.36 -11.23 12.91
C PRO A 124 -11.70 -9.86 12.72
N GLY A 125 -12.01 -8.83 13.54
CA GLY A 125 -11.26 -7.55 13.59
C GLY A 125 -10.73 -7.01 12.24
N PRO A 126 -9.49 -6.49 12.18
CA PRO A 126 -8.84 -6.11 10.92
C PRO A 126 -8.32 -7.33 10.12
N ALA A 127 -8.34 -8.55 10.69
CA ALA A 127 -7.69 -9.72 10.13
C ALA A 127 -8.23 -10.10 8.74
N VAL A 128 -9.50 -9.81 8.46
CA VAL A 128 -10.10 -10.04 7.14
C VAL A 128 -9.50 -9.08 6.12
N ASP A 129 -9.48 -7.77 6.40
CA ASP A 129 -8.89 -6.79 5.48
C ASP A 129 -7.40 -7.04 5.26
N MET A 130 -6.67 -7.44 6.31
CA MET A 130 -5.27 -7.83 6.21
C MET A 130 -5.05 -9.01 5.27
N ALA A 131 -5.84 -10.07 5.43
CA ALA A 131 -5.66 -11.31 4.66
C ALA A 131 -5.93 -11.11 3.17
N TYR A 132 -6.96 -10.33 2.82
CA TYR A 132 -7.37 -10.16 1.42
C TYR A 132 -6.54 -9.13 0.64
N GLY A 133 -5.77 -8.29 1.31
CA GLY A 133 -4.95 -7.28 0.63
C GLY A 133 -3.45 -7.41 0.83
N ALA A 134 -2.96 -8.34 1.66
CA ALA A 134 -1.54 -8.64 1.73
C ALA A 134 -1.05 -9.48 0.55
N SER A 135 0.22 -9.30 0.15
CA SER A 135 0.85 -10.13 -0.87
C SER A 135 1.16 -11.54 -0.37
N LYS A 136 1.35 -11.70 0.94
CA LYS A 136 1.56 -12.98 1.62
C LYS A 136 0.87 -12.98 2.98
N VAL A 137 0.17 -14.05 3.32
CA VAL A 137 -0.45 -14.26 4.62
C VAL A 137 0.24 -15.40 5.36
N VAL A 138 0.76 -15.09 6.54
CA VAL A 138 1.43 -16.02 7.44
C VAL A 138 0.54 -16.25 8.66
N ALA A 139 0.01 -17.46 8.81
CA ALA A 139 -0.69 -17.90 9.99
C ALA A 139 0.31 -18.38 11.06
N VAL A 140 0.34 -17.69 12.20
CA VAL A 140 1.15 -18.04 13.37
C VAL A 140 0.24 -18.64 14.43
N ILE A 141 0.29 -19.96 14.62
CA ILE A 141 -0.67 -20.68 15.46
C ILE A 141 0.03 -21.74 16.32
N PRO A 142 -0.47 -22.07 17.52
CA PRO A 142 -0.10 -23.32 18.19
C PRO A 142 -0.45 -24.50 17.28
N HIS A 143 0.39 -25.53 17.18
CA HIS A 143 0.10 -26.69 16.32
C HIS A 143 -1.12 -27.48 16.83
N GLN A 144 -1.27 -27.54 18.16
CA GLN A 144 -2.43 -28.11 18.84
C GLN A 144 -2.95 -27.14 19.92
N ASN A 145 -4.24 -27.20 20.18
CA ASN A 145 -4.86 -26.53 21.32
C ASN A 145 -4.42 -27.19 22.64
N ALA A 146 -4.71 -26.53 23.77
CA ALA A 146 -4.38 -27.05 25.10
C ALA A 146 -5.02 -28.40 25.43
N ASP A 147 -6.11 -28.77 24.74
CA ASP A 147 -6.78 -30.08 24.86
C ASP A 147 -6.20 -31.17 23.93
N GLY A 148 -5.18 -30.84 23.14
CA GLY A 148 -4.54 -31.74 22.18
C GLY A 148 -5.24 -31.84 20.82
N SER A 149 -6.30 -31.06 20.56
CA SER A 149 -6.90 -31.00 19.22
C SER A 149 -6.02 -30.20 18.25
N SER A 150 -5.93 -30.65 16.99
CA SER A 150 -5.18 -29.94 15.93
C SER A 150 -5.82 -28.59 15.63
N THR A 151 -4.99 -27.58 15.34
CA THR A 151 -5.43 -26.29 14.76
C THR A 151 -5.35 -26.28 13.23
N ILE A 152 -4.64 -27.26 12.64
CA ILE A 152 -4.45 -27.42 11.20
C ILE A 152 -5.33 -28.58 10.76
N LEU A 153 -6.41 -28.27 10.04
CA LEU A 153 -7.53 -29.17 9.79
C LEU A 153 -7.69 -29.50 8.31
N GLY A 154 -8.24 -30.68 7.99
CA GLY A 154 -8.66 -30.96 6.61
C GLY A 154 -9.69 -29.93 6.11
N GLN A 155 -10.60 -29.53 7.00
CA GLN A 155 -11.59 -28.47 6.79
C GLN A 155 -11.86 -27.75 8.11
N CYS A 156 -12.01 -26.43 8.07
CA CYS A 156 -12.44 -25.65 9.24
C CYS A 156 -13.81 -26.13 9.75
N SER A 157 -13.94 -26.30 11.07
CA SER A 157 -15.20 -26.73 11.70
C SER A 157 -16.11 -25.58 12.11
N LEU A 158 -15.62 -24.35 11.96
CA LEU A 158 -16.32 -23.10 12.27
C LEU A 158 -16.47 -22.24 11.00
N PRO A 159 -17.35 -21.22 11.01
CA PRO A 159 -17.54 -20.33 9.87
C PRO A 159 -16.22 -19.66 9.46
N VAL A 160 -15.85 -19.78 8.19
CA VAL A 160 -14.61 -19.24 7.61
C VAL A 160 -14.67 -17.72 7.54
N ASP A 161 -13.61 -17.07 8.00
CA ASP A 161 -13.45 -15.61 7.93
C ASP A 161 -12.68 -15.18 6.67
N GLY A 162 -11.69 -15.97 6.25
CA GLY A 162 -10.99 -15.80 4.97
C GLY A 162 -10.78 -17.12 4.26
N ALA A 163 -11.28 -17.22 3.03
CA ALA A 163 -11.26 -18.45 2.24
C ALA A 163 -10.00 -18.50 1.38
N GLY A 164 -9.20 -19.56 1.54
CA GLY A 164 -7.94 -19.76 0.80
C GLY A 164 -6.99 -18.58 0.82
N GLN A 165 -6.89 -17.88 1.96
CA GLN A 165 -6.05 -16.68 2.09
C GLN A 165 -4.69 -16.97 2.70
N VAL A 166 -4.52 -18.06 3.46
CA VAL A 166 -3.24 -18.38 4.13
C VAL A 166 -2.27 -18.99 3.13
N ASP A 167 -1.06 -18.43 3.02
CA ASP A 167 0.04 -18.96 2.18
C ASP A 167 1.02 -19.82 2.97
N MET A 168 1.15 -19.57 4.27
CA MET A 168 2.11 -20.24 5.13
C MET A 168 1.60 -20.36 6.55
N ILE A 169 1.83 -21.51 7.18
CA ILE A 169 1.57 -21.77 8.59
C ILE A 169 2.91 -21.91 9.29
N ILE A 170 3.16 -21.10 10.32
CA ILE A 170 4.30 -21.23 11.22
C ILE A 170 3.75 -21.56 12.60
N SER A 171 4.05 -22.77 13.08
CA SER A 171 3.63 -23.21 14.41
C SER A 171 4.80 -23.34 15.37
N ASP A 172 4.49 -23.69 16.61
CA ASP A 172 5.44 -24.10 17.64
C ASP A 172 6.14 -25.45 17.38
N ALA A 173 5.91 -26.06 16.21
CA ALA A 173 6.45 -27.38 15.86
C ALA A 173 6.89 -27.51 14.39
N ALA A 174 6.35 -26.70 13.47
CA ALA A 174 6.63 -26.84 12.04
C ALA A 174 6.40 -25.55 11.24
N VAL A 175 6.96 -25.52 10.03
CA VAL A 175 6.58 -24.58 8.96
C VAL A 175 5.95 -25.39 7.83
N ILE A 176 4.79 -24.94 7.39
CA ILE A 176 3.99 -25.60 6.36
C ILE A 176 3.63 -24.56 5.30
N ASN A 177 3.96 -24.84 4.04
CA ASN A 177 3.47 -24.06 2.92
C ASN A 177 2.04 -24.46 2.58
N VAL A 178 1.24 -23.48 2.19
CA VAL A 178 -0.12 -23.68 1.71
C VAL A 178 -0.15 -23.33 0.23
N SER A 179 -0.72 -24.22 -0.58
CA SER A 179 -0.84 -24.02 -2.02
C SER A 179 -2.13 -24.63 -2.54
N GLN A 180 -2.37 -24.51 -3.85
CA GLN A 180 -3.49 -25.19 -4.51
C GLN A 180 -3.39 -26.71 -4.45
N ASP A 181 -2.19 -27.27 -4.26
CA ASP A 181 -1.95 -28.71 -4.12
C ASP A 181 -2.12 -29.21 -2.67
N GLY A 182 -2.50 -28.31 -1.75
CA GLY A 182 -2.67 -28.57 -0.33
C GLY A 182 -1.47 -28.13 0.51
N LEU A 183 -1.26 -28.81 1.63
CA LEU A 183 -0.26 -28.47 2.63
C LEU A 183 1.06 -29.22 2.37
N GLU A 184 2.18 -28.50 2.41
CA GLU A 184 3.53 -29.07 2.32
C GLU A 184 4.31 -28.78 3.59
N LEU A 185 4.73 -29.83 4.30
CA LEU A 185 5.63 -29.71 5.44
C LEU A 185 7.05 -29.39 4.94
N VAL A 186 7.56 -28.21 5.28
CA VAL A 186 8.88 -27.75 4.80
C VAL A 186 9.92 -27.63 5.90
N GLU A 187 9.52 -27.33 7.13
CA GLU A 187 10.43 -27.30 8.28
C GLU A 187 9.81 -27.92 9.53
N ILE A 188 10.66 -28.47 10.40
CA ILE A 188 10.28 -28.99 11.73
C ILE A 188 11.13 -28.33 12.82
N ALA A 189 10.52 -28.06 13.96
CA ALA A 189 11.19 -27.50 15.11
C ALA A 189 12.23 -28.48 15.68
N PRO A 190 13.36 -27.99 16.24
CA PRO A 190 14.37 -28.87 16.83
C PRO A 190 13.79 -29.84 17.87
N GLY A 191 14.14 -31.12 17.74
CA GLY A 191 13.67 -32.18 18.63
C GLY A 191 12.32 -32.79 18.27
N TRP A 192 11.64 -32.30 17.23
CA TRP A 192 10.48 -32.96 16.63
C TRP A 192 10.89 -33.88 15.48
N THR A 193 10.08 -34.90 15.22
CA THR A 193 10.18 -35.76 14.04
C THR A 193 9.00 -35.53 13.09
N VAL A 194 9.18 -35.87 11.81
CA VAL A 194 8.11 -35.79 10.80
C VAL A 194 6.89 -36.62 11.20
N ASP A 195 7.11 -37.85 11.69
CA ASP A 195 6.02 -38.74 12.11
C ASP A 195 5.22 -38.16 13.28
N GLU A 196 5.87 -37.48 14.23
CA GLU A 196 5.18 -36.81 15.35
C GLU A 196 4.34 -35.64 14.86
N VAL A 197 4.86 -34.80 13.97
CA VAL A 197 4.12 -33.67 13.37
C VAL A 197 2.91 -34.18 12.60
N VAL A 198 3.10 -35.15 11.69
CA VAL A 198 2.01 -35.76 10.91
C VAL A 198 0.96 -36.39 11.82
N ALA A 199 1.36 -37.04 12.92
CA ALA A 199 0.42 -37.68 13.84
C ALA A 199 -0.45 -36.67 14.63
N MET A 200 0.01 -35.42 14.77
CA MET A 200 -0.71 -34.37 15.50
C MET A 200 -1.43 -33.36 14.59
N THR A 201 -1.18 -33.39 13.29
CA THR A 201 -1.89 -32.62 12.27
C THR A 201 -3.12 -33.40 11.79
N ASP A 202 -4.30 -32.77 11.77
CA ASP A 202 -5.52 -33.40 11.20
C ASP A 202 -5.51 -33.35 9.66
N ALA A 203 -5.04 -32.25 9.08
CA ALA A 203 -4.88 -32.12 7.63
C ALA A 203 -3.81 -33.08 7.07
N GLN A 204 -4.02 -33.56 5.84
CA GLN A 204 -3.00 -34.33 5.13
C GLN A 204 -1.83 -33.42 4.73
N LEU A 205 -0.61 -33.85 5.06
CA LEU A 205 0.63 -33.16 4.70
C LEU A 205 1.35 -33.91 3.57
N SER A 206 1.73 -33.19 2.52
CA SER A 206 2.76 -33.63 1.59
C SER A 206 4.15 -33.38 2.19
N ILE A 207 5.09 -34.28 1.90
CA ILE A 207 6.44 -34.27 2.47
C ILE A 207 7.43 -34.46 1.33
N SER A 208 8.29 -33.47 1.11
CA SER A 208 9.31 -33.50 0.04
C SER A 208 10.72 -33.52 0.64
N SER A 209 11.19 -32.38 1.17
CA SER A 209 12.49 -32.18 1.78
C SER A 209 12.37 -31.29 3.01
N VAL A 210 12.10 -31.91 4.16
CA VAL A 210 11.94 -31.21 5.44
C VAL A 210 13.29 -30.83 6.03
N LYS A 211 13.45 -29.57 6.42
CA LYS A 211 14.63 -29.06 7.13
C LYS A 211 14.32 -28.83 8.61
N GLU A 212 15.35 -28.71 9.44
CA GLU A 212 15.17 -28.19 10.79
C GLU A 212 14.96 -26.65 10.74
N MET A 213 14.07 -26.12 11.57
CA MET A 213 13.76 -24.68 11.63
C MET A 213 14.97 -23.85 12.08
N GLY A 214 15.21 -22.75 11.37
CA GLY A 214 16.17 -21.70 11.77
C GLY A 214 15.51 -20.62 12.62
N PHE A 215 16.31 -19.91 13.43
CA PHE A 215 15.83 -18.80 14.27
C PHE A 215 16.74 -17.56 14.21
N GLU A 216 17.56 -17.46 13.16
CA GLU A 216 18.40 -16.30 12.94
C GLU A 216 17.54 -15.15 12.40
N VAL A 217 17.52 -14.02 13.12
CA VAL A 217 16.78 -12.82 12.69
C VAL A 217 17.61 -12.08 11.65
N PRO A 218 17.11 -11.85 10.43
CA PRO A 218 17.86 -11.16 9.39
C PRO A 218 18.19 -9.72 9.80
N ALA A 219 19.35 -9.23 9.36
CA ALA A 219 19.68 -7.81 9.43
C ALA A 219 18.97 -7.09 8.28
N LEU A 220 17.97 -6.27 8.61
CA LEU A 220 17.16 -5.52 7.66
C LEU A 220 17.45 -4.02 7.81
N GLU A 221 17.73 -3.35 6.70
CA GLU A 221 17.97 -1.91 6.63
C GLU A 221 16.97 -1.28 5.67
N MET A 222 16.49 -0.07 5.97
CA MET A 222 15.57 0.62 5.07
C MET A 222 16.24 0.91 3.72
N PRO A 223 15.56 0.66 2.59
CA PRO A 223 16.12 0.96 1.29
C PRO A 223 16.36 2.47 1.16
N ASN A 224 17.47 2.85 0.52
CA ASN A 224 17.71 4.25 0.19
C ASN A 224 16.75 4.68 -0.92
N LYS A 225 15.89 5.65 -0.61
CA LYS A 225 14.90 6.21 -1.53
C LYS A 225 15.35 7.50 -2.20
N VAL A 226 16.52 8.04 -1.87
CA VAL A 226 16.99 9.32 -2.40
C VAL A 226 17.72 9.13 -3.72
N TYR A 227 17.22 9.77 -4.77
CA TYR A 227 17.78 9.74 -6.12
C TYR A 227 18.47 11.06 -6.47
N PRO A 228 19.54 11.01 -7.28
CA PRO A 228 20.35 12.19 -7.58
C PRO A 228 19.69 13.15 -8.60
N SER A 229 18.70 12.69 -9.36
CA SER A 229 18.00 13.51 -10.36
C SER A 229 16.63 12.94 -10.72
N ALA A 230 15.76 13.79 -11.29
CA ALA A 230 14.46 13.38 -11.83
C ALA A 230 14.58 12.29 -12.90
N LEU A 231 15.57 12.39 -13.80
CA LEU A 231 15.78 11.39 -14.86
C LEU A 231 16.15 10.02 -14.27
N GLU A 232 17.08 9.97 -13.32
CA GLU A 232 17.44 8.71 -12.65
C GLU A 232 16.30 8.11 -11.85
N ALA A 233 15.44 8.94 -11.25
CA ALA A 233 14.26 8.50 -10.52
C ALA A 233 13.13 8.01 -11.42
N LEU A 234 13.17 8.25 -12.73
CA LEU A 234 12.12 7.90 -13.69
C LEU A 234 12.59 6.95 -14.82
N LYS A 235 13.88 6.58 -14.84
CA LYS A 235 14.52 5.90 -15.98
C LYS A 235 13.90 4.57 -16.43
N ASP A 236 13.13 3.93 -15.56
CA ASP A 236 12.48 2.63 -15.77
C ASP A 236 10.98 2.75 -16.05
N VAL A 237 10.45 3.97 -16.27
CA VAL A 237 9.07 4.17 -16.74
C VAL A 237 8.89 3.48 -18.10
N PRO A 238 7.99 2.49 -18.21
CA PRO A 238 7.69 1.85 -19.49
C PRO A 238 6.95 2.77 -20.48
N GLU A 239 7.06 2.49 -21.77
CA GLU A 239 6.13 3.07 -22.76
C GLU A 239 4.70 2.59 -22.49
N GLY A 240 3.72 3.45 -22.78
CA GLY A 240 2.30 3.10 -22.59
C GLY A 240 1.79 3.24 -21.15
N SER A 241 2.66 3.55 -20.19
CA SER A 241 2.31 3.60 -18.76
C SER A 241 1.20 4.58 -18.43
N ILE A 242 0.39 4.19 -17.45
CA ILE A 242 -0.54 5.09 -16.78
C ILE A 242 0.23 5.87 -15.73
N ILE A 243 0.24 7.20 -15.82
CA ILE A 243 1.00 8.07 -14.93
C ILE A 243 0.08 9.08 -14.27
N ASN A 244 0.03 9.05 -12.94
CA ASN A 244 -0.52 10.16 -12.18
C ASN A 244 0.46 11.32 -12.18
N VAL A 245 -0.05 12.49 -12.51
CA VAL A 245 0.71 13.74 -12.43
C VAL A 245 -0.04 14.69 -11.51
N ASP A 246 0.64 15.10 -10.44
CA ASP A 246 0.02 15.91 -9.41
C ASP A 246 -0.38 17.32 -9.86
N GLY A 247 -1.09 17.97 -8.94
CA GLY A 247 -1.19 19.42 -8.87
C GLY A 247 -2.55 20.01 -9.24
N PHE A 248 -2.90 21.03 -8.47
CA PHE A 248 -3.84 22.08 -8.84
C PHE A 248 -2.96 23.23 -9.35
N ALA A 249 -3.23 23.75 -10.55
CA ALA A 249 -2.37 24.66 -11.33
C ALA A 249 -1.95 26.01 -10.66
N GLY A 250 -2.03 26.15 -9.34
CA GLY A 250 -1.70 27.34 -8.58
C GLY A 250 -0.21 27.56 -8.28
N PRO A 251 0.11 28.66 -7.58
CA PRO A 251 1.46 28.98 -7.14
C PRO A 251 2.00 27.91 -6.17
N GLY A 252 3.25 27.47 -6.35
CA GLY A 252 3.85 26.33 -5.63
C GLY A 252 4.18 25.16 -6.54
N GLY A 253 3.58 25.15 -7.74
CA GLY A 253 3.91 24.26 -8.85
C GLY A 253 3.33 22.86 -8.74
N MET A 254 3.13 22.22 -9.91
CA MET A 254 3.10 20.75 -10.02
C MET A 254 4.52 20.21 -9.77
N ALA A 255 4.74 18.90 -9.83
CA ALA A 255 6.06 18.28 -9.83
C ALA A 255 6.86 18.64 -11.10
N HIS A 256 7.29 19.90 -11.20
CA HIS A 256 7.87 20.50 -12.39
C HIS A 256 9.18 19.82 -12.80
N TYR A 257 10.03 19.48 -11.83
CA TYR A 257 11.32 18.86 -12.10
C TYR A 257 11.15 17.41 -12.58
N LEU A 258 10.27 16.65 -11.93
CA LEU A 258 9.89 15.31 -12.38
C LEU A 258 9.21 15.32 -13.75
N MET A 259 8.35 16.29 -14.03
CA MET A 259 7.71 16.42 -15.33
C MET A 259 8.72 16.71 -16.45
N VAL A 260 9.72 17.54 -16.17
CA VAL A 260 10.86 17.75 -17.08
C VAL A 260 11.68 16.47 -17.25
N GLY A 261 11.95 15.73 -16.18
CA GLY A 261 12.62 14.44 -16.25
C GLY A 261 11.87 13.43 -17.13
N LEU A 262 10.55 13.35 -16.99
CA LEU A 262 9.69 12.49 -17.82
C LEU A 262 9.67 12.92 -19.29
N ARG A 263 9.72 14.24 -19.55
CA ARG A 263 9.87 14.78 -20.90
C ARG A 263 11.18 14.32 -21.53
N ASP A 264 12.27 14.49 -20.79
CA ASP A 264 13.63 14.23 -21.27
C ASP A 264 13.90 12.73 -21.44
N LEU A 265 13.25 11.88 -20.65
CA LEU A 265 13.24 10.43 -20.84
C LEU A 265 12.63 10.03 -22.19
N GLY A 266 11.68 10.82 -22.70
CA GLY A 266 11.15 10.69 -24.06
C GLY A 266 10.20 9.51 -24.29
N VAL A 267 9.83 8.75 -23.25
CA VAL A 267 8.87 7.63 -23.31
C VAL A 267 7.55 8.04 -23.93
N LYS A 268 6.99 7.19 -24.78
CA LYS A 268 5.79 7.46 -25.59
C LYS A 268 4.58 6.68 -25.10
N GLY A 269 3.40 7.07 -25.58
CA GLY A 269 2.14 6.36 -25.32
C GLY A 269 1.57 6.58 -23.92
N LEU A 270 2.03 7.60 -23.19
CA LEU A 270 1.63 7.84 -21.80
C LEU A 270 0.13 8.11 -21.67
N GLN A 271 -0.48 7.54 -20.64
CA GLN A 271 -1.85 7.81 -20.25
C GLN A 271 -1.85 8.60 -18.95
N LEU A 272 -2.16 9.89 -19.02
CA LEU A 272 -2.06 10.79 -17.88
C LEU A 272 -3.35 10.78 -17.07
N ILE A 273 -3.22 10.72 -15.75
CA ILE A 273 -4.32 11.01 -14.82
C ILE A 273 -3.92 12.25 -14.02
N SER A 274 -4.66 13.34 -14.19
CA SER A 274 -4.37 14.59 -13.49
C SER A 274 -5.62 15.45 -13.36
N ASN A 275 -5.62 16.42 -12.45
CA ASN A 275 -6.71 17.38 -12.38
C ASN A 275 -6.79 18.23 -13.67
N THR A 276 -5.66 18.51 -14.31
CA THR A 276 -5.59 19.34 -15.54
C THR A 276 -4.83 18.64 -16.65
N ALA A 277 -5.00 19.08 -17.90
CA ALA A 277 -4.27 18.54 -19.06
C ALA A 277 -3.56 19.65 -19.87
N GLY A 278 -2.76 20.49 -19.21
CA GLY A 278 -1.95 21.52 -19.90
C GLY A 278 -2.63 22.90 -20.01
N VAL A 279 -3.54 23.21 -19.08
CA VAL A 279 -4.28 24.48 -19.08
C VAL A 279 -3.57 25.60 -18.31
N ALA A 280 -2.54 25.28 -17.51
CA ALA A 280 -1.90 26.24 -16.62
C ALA A 280 -1.16 27.32 -17.41
N ARG A 281 -0.40 26.91 -18.45
CA ARG A 281 0.38 27.82 -19.30
C ARG A 281 -0.51 28.84 -20.02
N VAL A 282 -1.61 28.39 -20.61
CA VAL A 282 -2.55 29.27 -21.35
C VAL A 282 -3.41 30.14 -20.44
N SER A 283 -3.67 29.69 -19.22
CA SER A 283 -4.48 30.41 -18.22
C SER A 283 -3.65 31.35 -17.33
N GLY A 284 -2.32 31.26 -17.39
CA GLY A 284 -1.41 32.01 -16.51
C GLY A 284 -1.45 31.55 -15.05
N PHE A 285 -1.94 30.33 -14.78
CA PHE A 285 -2.00 29.79 -13.43
C PHE A 285 -0.58 29.36 -12.99
N GLY A 286 -0.18 29.74 -11.78
CA GLY A 286 1.16 29.41 -11.25
C GLY A 286 2.30 30.25 -11.84
N ALA A 287 2.00 31.38 -12.47
CA ALA A 287 2.99 32.34 -12.98
C ALA A 287 4.02 32.78 -11.91
N PRO A 288 5.27 33.15 -12.29
CA PRO A 288 5.76 33.36 -13.66
C PRO A 288 6.35 32.12 -14.36
N ASN A 289 6.83 31.12 -13.61
CA ASN A 289 7.51 29.94 -14.16
C ASN A 289 6.56 28.74 -14.20
N ILE A 290 5.81 28.63 -15.29
CA ILE A 290 4.77 27.60 -15.46
C ILE A 290 5.32 26.43 -16.27
N ILE A 291 5.43 25.26 -15.65
CA ILE A 291 5.66 23.99 -16.34
C ILE A 291 4.42 23.13 -16.11
N ASP A 292 3.79 22.67 -17.19
CA ASP A 292 2.62 21.82 -17.12
C ASP A 292 2.68 20.72 -18.18
N HIS A 293 1.66 19.86 -18.18
CA HIS A 293 1.51 18.71 -19.06
C HIS A 293 1.75 19.01 -20.55
N SER A 294 1.61 20.27 -20.99
CA SER A 294 1.86 20.67 -22.37
C SER A 294 3.25 20.27 -22.85
N ILE A 295 4.27 20.24 -21.98
CA ILE A 295 5.64 19.84 -22.42
C ILE A 295 5.71 18.38 -22.88
N LEU A 296 4.85 17.51 -22.33
CA LEU A 296 4.78 16.09 -22.71
C LEU A 296 3.97 15.94 -24.00
N VAL A 297 2.90 16.71 -24.14
CA VAL A 297 2.06 16.74 -25.35
C VAL A 297 2.85 17.28 -26.55
N GLU A 298 3.53 18.42 -26.38
CA GLU A 298 4.41 19.04 -27.41
C GLU A 298 5.54 18.09 -27.83
N ASN A 299 5.98 17.20 -26.94
CA ASN A 299 6.97 16.17 -27.22
C ASN A 299 6.35 14.85 -27.75
N ASN A 300 5.06 14.84 -28.12
CA ASN A 300 4.32 13.67 -28.62
C ASN A 300 4.37 12.45 -27.70
N GLN A 301 4.38 12.63 -26.37
CA GLN A 301 4.47 11.54 -25.41
C GLN A 301 3.12 11.02 -24.91
N VAL A 302 2.05 11.81 -25.05
CA VAL A 302 0.75 11.55 -24.42
C VAL A 302 -0.23 10.95 -25.42
N ALA A 303 -0.74 9.75 -25.13
CA ALA A 303 -1.78 9.09 -25.90
C ALA A 303 -3.20 9.31 -25.35
N LYS A 304 -3.32 9.53 -24.03
CA LYS A 304 -4.60 9.77 -23.37
C LYS A 304 -4.44 10.66 -22.15
N ALA A 305 -5.45 11.46 -21.84
CA ALA A 305 -5.60 12.07 -20.51
C ALA A 305 -6.98 11.78 -19.90
N THR A 306 -7.01 11.46 -18.62
CA THR A 306 -8.20 11.46 -17.76
C THR A 306 -8.10 12.66 -16.82
N ALA A 307 -8.96 13.66 -17.02
CA ALA A 307 -8.85 14.94 -16.32
C ALA A 307 -10.18 15.64 -16.05
N SER A 308 -10.18 16.55 -15.07
CA SER A 308 -11.38 17.32 -14.70
C SER A 308 -11.46 18.69 -15.36
N TYR A 309 -10.30 19.34 -15.57
CA TYR A 309 -10.16 20.61 -16.27
C TYR A 309 -9.14 20.49 -17.42
N PRO A 310 -9.51 19.84 -18.55
CA PRO A 310 -8.60 19.59 -19.66
C PRO A 310 -8.56 20.70 -20.73
N VAL A 311 -9.51 21.65 -20.72
CA VAL A 311 -9.68 22.64 -21.80
C VAL A 311 -9.36 24.05 -21.34
N SER A 312 -8.83 24.85 -22.26
CA SER A 312 -8.60 26.28 -22.07
C SER A 312 -9.91 27.02 -21.78
N PRO A 313 -9.91 28.01 -20.87
CA PRO A 313 -11.06 28.89 -20.68
C PRO A 313 -11.25 29.87 -21.86
N SER A 314 -10.38 29.85 -22.87
CA SER A 314 -10.32 30.80 -23.97
C SER A 314 -10.23 30.07 -25.31
N ALA A 315 -11.33 30.02 -26.06
CA ALA A 315 -11.36 29.37 -27.39
C ALA A 315 -10.35 29.95 -28.40
N SER A 316 -9.92 31.21 -28.23
CA SER A 316 -8.89 31.85 -29.06
C SER A 316 -7.46 31.49 -28.67
N ARG A 317 -7.26 30.72 -27.59
CA ARG A 317 -5.96 30.32 -27.03
C ARG A 317 -6.05 28.86 -26.59
N PRO A 318 -6.14 27.91 -27.53
CA PRO A 318 -6.18 26.49 -27.18
C PRO A 318 -4.88 26.07 -26.50
N SER A 319 -4.97 25.10 -25.59
CA SER A 319 -3.80 24.41 -25.05
C SER A 319 -3.20 23.43 -26.06
N ALA A 320 -1.94 23.03 -25.86
CA ALA A 320 -1.30 22.01 -26.70
C ALA A 320 -2.10 20.69 -26.71
N PHE A 321 -2.75 20.35 -25.59
CA PHE A 321 -3.60 19.18 -25.49
C PHE A 321 -4.85 19.29 -26.36
N GLU A 322 -5.55 20.42 -26.35
CA GLU A 322 -6.71 20.64 -27.22
C GLU A 322 -6.33 20.55 -28.69
N GLU A 323 -5.19 21.11 -29.08
CA GLU A 323 -4.71 21.01 -30.45
C GLU A 323 -4.40 19.57 -30.85
N ALA A 324 -3.72 18.80 -30.00
CA ALA A 324 -3.45 17.37 -30.23
C ALA A 324 -4.75 16.54 -30.30
N TYR A 325 -5.71 16.81 -29.40
CA TYR A 325 -7.00 16.13 -29.37
C TYR A 325 -7.78 16.39 -30.67
N ASN A 326 -7.82 17.64 -31.13
CA ASN A 326 -8.49 18.01 -32.38
C ASN A 326 -7.81 17.41 -33.62
N ARG A 327 -6.51 17.09 -33.55
CA ARG A 327 -5.78 16.35 -34.59
C ARG A 327 -5.98 14.82 -34.50
N GLY A 328 -6.62 14.32 -33.44
CA GLY A 328 -6.81 12.89 -33.19
C GLY A 328 -5.55 12.18 -32.71
N GLU A 329 -4.59 12.92 -32.14
CA GLU A 329 -3.30 12.39 -31.65
C GLU A 329 -3.37 11.92 -30.19
N THR A 330 -4.39 12.35 -29.44
CA THR A 330 -4.60 11.99 -28.03
C THR A 330 -6.10 11.80 -27.75
N GLU A 331 -6.40 10.95 -26.78
CA GLU A 331 -7.75 10.72 -26.26
C GLU A 331 -8.00 11.50 -24.96
N LEU A 332 -9.28 11.80 -24.69
CA LEU A 332 -9.69 12.52 -23.48
C LEU A 332 -10.86 11.81 -22.79
N GLU A 333 -10.70 11.54 -21.49
CA GLU A 333 -11.79 11.20 -20.57
C GLU A 333 -12.01 12.37 -19.60
N VAL A 334 -13.17 13.03 -19.69
CA VAL A 334 -13.54 14.11 -18.77
C VAL A 334 -14.23 13.53 -17.54
N VAL A 335 -13.71 13.84 -16.35
CA VAL A 335 -14.23 13.34 -15.07
C VAL A 335 -14.45 14.50 -14.11
N PRO A 336 -15.63 14.66 -13.46
CA PRO A 336 -15.82 15.67 -12.43
C PRO A 336 -14.72 15.61 -11.36
N GLN A 337 -14.20 16.76 -10.92
CA GLN A 337 -13.04 16.81 -10.02
C GLN A 337 -13.23 15.98 -8.73
N GLY A 338 -14.39 16.09 -8.09
CA GLY A 338 -14.71 15.29 -6.89
C GLY A 338 -14.79 13.78 -7.19
N THR A 339 -15.33 13.41 -8.36
CA THR A 339 -15.35 12.03 -8.83
C THR A 339 -13.94 11.52 -9.12
N LEU A 340 -13.07 12.33 -9.75
CA LEU A 340 -11.67 11.96 -10.01
C LEU A 340 -10.92 11.69 -8.71
N ALA A 341 -11.05 12.59 -7.72
CA ALA A 341 -10.44 12.41 -6.41
C ALA A 341 -10.94 11.13 -5.71
N GLU A 342 -12.25 10.87 -5.76
CA GLU A 342 -12.82 9.67 -5.13
C GLU A 342 -12.47 8.40 -5.90
N ARG A 343 -12.34 8.43 -7.24
CA ARG A 343 -11.84 7.32 -8.04
C ARG A 343 -10.38 6.99 -7.69
N LEU A 344 -9.53 8.00 -7.50
CA LEU A 344 -8.15 7.79 -7.02
C LEU A 344 -8.17 7.20 -5.60
N ARG A 345 -8.93 7.78 -4.67
CA ARG A 345 -9.05 7.27 -3.29
C ARG A 345 -9.53 5.82 -3.25
N CYS A 346 -10.59 5.50 -4.00
CA CYS A 346 -11.13 4.15 -4.13
C CYS A 346 -10.10 3.20 -4.72
N GLY A 347 -9.44 3.61 -5.80
CA GLY A 347 -8.35 2.87 -6.41
C GLY A 347 -7.32 2.49 -5.37
N GLY A 348 -6.69 3.48 -4.73
CA GLY A 348 -5.62 3.27 -3.75
C GLY A 348 -6.04 2.49 -2.52
N ALA A 349 -7.30 2.59 -2.08
CA ALA A 349 -7.84 1.87 -0.93
C ALA A 349 -8.42 0.49 -1.24
N GLY A 350 -8.28 0.00 -2.48
CA GLY A 350 -8.79 -1.32 -2.89
C GLY A 350 -10.32 -1.39 -3.03
N VAL A 351 -10.99 -0.25 -3.19
CA VAL A 351 -12.43 -0.19 -3.48
C VAL A 351 -12.64 -0.18 -4.99
N ALA A 352 -13.20 -1.27 -5.53
CA ALA A 352 -13.35 -1.45 -6.97
C ALA A 352 -14.22 -0.36 -7.63
N ALA A 353 -15.34 0.00 -6.98
CA ALA A 353 -16.28 0.98 -7.51
C ALA A 353 -17.13 1.64 -6.42
N PHE A 354 -17.69 2.80 -6.71
CA PHE A 354 -18.61 3.53 -5.84
C PHE A 354 -19.73 4.19 -6.66
N TYR A 355 -20.87 4.41 -6.02
CA TYR A 355 -21.96 5.20 -6.60
C TYR A 355 -21.84 6.66 -6.18
N THR A 356 -21.98 7.57 -7.14
CA THR A 356 -21.99 9.01 -6.91
C THR A 356 -23.16 9.68 -7.64
N PRO A 357 -23.82 10.70 -7.05
CA PRO A 357 -24.85 11.44 -7.75
C PRO A 357 -24.27 12.40 -8.80
N THR A 358 -22.96 12.67 -8.73
CA THR A 358 -22.28 13.63 -9.60
C THR A 358 -22.26 13.12 -11.05
N GLY A 359 -22.94 13.81 -11.95
CA GLY A 359 -23.00 13.46 -13.37
C GLY A 359 -24.25 12.66 -13.78
N ALA A 360 -25.06 12.19 -12.83
CA ALA A 360 -26.34 11.53 -13.12
C ALA A 360 -27.26 12.45 -13.94
N GLY A 361 -27.90 11.91 -14.98
CA GLY A 361 -28.74 12.68 -15.90
C GLY A 361 -28.01 13.64 -16.83
N THR A 362 -26.68 13.53 -16.96
CA THR A 362 -25.85 14.36 -17.86
C THR A 362 -25.04 13.48 -18.81
N LEU A 363 -24.39 14.10 -19.81
CA LEU A 363 -23.45 13.42 -20.72
C LEU A 363 -22.35 12.64 -19.98
N LEU A 364 -21.94 13.10 -18.78
CA LEU A 364 -20.91 12.45 -17.98
C LEU A 364 -21.37 11.12 -17.36
N GLY A 365 -22.69 10.90 -17.29
CA GLY A 365 -23.32 9.67 -16.80
C GLY A 365 -23.72 8.71 -17.92
N GLU A 366 -23.65 9.11 -19.19
CA GLU A 366 -24.06 8.25 -20.30
C GLU A 366 -23.17 7.01 -20.40
N GLY A 367 -23.80 5.85 -20.62
CA GLY A 367 -23.10 4.55 -20.70
C GLY A 367 -22.65 3.97 -19.36
N LYS A 368 -22.85 4.66 -18.23
CA LYS A 368 -22.53 4.15 -16.89
C LYS A 368 -23.73 3.45 -16.26
N GLU A 369 -23.47 2.49 -15.38
CA GLU A 369 -24.52 1.87 -14.59
C GLU A 369 -25.15 2.93 -13.66
N ALA A 370 -26.48 3.00 -13.65
CA ALA A 370 -27.24 3.93 -12.81
C ALA A 370 -28.11 3.16 -11.81
N ARG A 371 -28.24 3.70 -10.59
CA ARG A 371 -29.09 3.14 -9.53
C ARG A 371 -29.83 4.23 -8.77
N SER A 372 -31.10 3.99 -8.45
CA SER A 372 -31.83 4.84 -7.50
C SER A 372 -31.58 4.35 -6.07
N ILE A 373 -31.02 5.23 -5.24
CA ILE A 373 -30.71 4.95 -3.83
C ILE A 373 -31.38 6.03 -2.99
N GLY A 374 -32.34 5.64 -2.14
CA GLY A 374 -33.12 6.60 -1.35
C GLY A 374 -33.90 7.62 -2.19
N GLY A 375 -34.34 7.24 -3.39
CA GLY A 375 -35.10 8.11 -4.29
C GLY A 375 -34.25 9.11 -5.08
N LYS A 376 -32.92 9.08 -4.95
CA LYS A 376 -31.98 9.89 -5.75
C LYS A 376 -31.21 8.98 -6.71
N GLU A 377 -30.96 9.47 -7.92
CA GLU A 377 -30.18 8.75 -8.92
C GLU A 377 -28.67 8.91 -8.69
N TYR A 378 -27.94 7.81 -8.85
CA TYR A 378 -26.48 7.72 -8.75
C TYR A 378 -25.94 6.96 -9.95
N ILE A 379 -24.72 7.27 -10.37
CA ILE A 379 -23.95 6.54 -11.38
C ILE A 379 -22.76 5.82 -10.74
N LEU A 380 -22.41 4.66 -11.29
CA LEU A 380 -21.27 3.87 -10.87
C LEU A 380 -19.98 4.41 -11.48
N GLU A 381 -18.96 4.60 -10.64
CA GLU A 381 -17.60 5.00 -11.03
C GLU A 381 -16.59 4.00 -10.48
N THR A 382 -15.51 3.74 -11.22
CA THR A 382 -14.50 2.74 -10.86
C THR A 382 -13.23 3.36 -10.33
N GLY A 383 -12.57 2.66 -9.38
CA GLY A 383 -11.28 3.07 -8.84
C GLY A 383 -10.20 3.23 -9.92
N LEU A 384 -9.28 4.16 -9.72
CA LEU A 384 -8.16 4.46 -10.62
C LEU A 384 -6.83 4.01 -9.99
N ARG A 385 -6.02 3.31 -10.78
CA ARG A 385 -4.64 2.93 -10.45
C ARG A 385 -3.70 3.43 -11.55
N ALA A 386 -2.44 3.61 -11.19
CA ALA A 386 -1.38 4.01 -12.11
C ALA A 386 -0.19 3.05 -12.02
N ASP A 387 0.65 3.05 -13.04
CA ASP A 387 1.95 2.36 -12.97
C ASP A 387 2.95 3.23 -12.22
N PHE A 388 2.98 4.53 -12.55
CA PHE A 388 3.84 5.51 -11.91
C PHE A 388 3.02 6.71 -11.39
N CYS A 389 3.54 7.36 -10.36
CA CYS A 389 3.02 8.62 -9.84
C CYS A 389 4.17 9.60 -9.63
N ILE A 390 4.02 10.82 -10.16
CA ILE A 390 4.92 11.93 -9.84
C ILE A 390 4.16 12.97 -9.01
N ILE A 391 4.69 13.26 -7.82
CA ILE A 391 4.08 14.16 -6.83
C ILE A 391 5.07 15.20 -6.30
N ARG A 392 4.52 16.26 -5.73
CA ARG A 392 5.22 17.39 -5.14
C ARG A 392 4.96 17.48 -3.64
N GLY A 393 6.02 17.41 -2.83
CA GLY A 393 5.98 17.62 -1.38
C GLY A 393 6.73 18.89 -0.94
N TYR A 394 6.47 19.37 0.27
CA TYR A 394 7.25 20.47 0.85
C TYR A 394 8.60 19.94 1.37
N LYS A 395 8.55 18.98 2.29
CA LYS A 395 9.71 18.23 2.78
C LYS A 395 9.41 16.75 2.75
N ALA A 396 10.46 15.95 2.62
CA ALA A 396 10.40 14.52 2.90
C ALA A 396 11.55 14.10 3.81
N ASP A 397 11.34 13.08 4.63
CA ASP A 397 12.46 12.39 5.27
C ASP A 397 13.05 11.30 4.35
N THR A 398 14.20 10.75 4.72
CA THR A 398 14.86 9.69 3.92
C THR A 398 14.08 8.36 3.87
N LEU A 399 13.07 8.17 4.73
CA LEU A 399 12.16 7.02 4.68
C LEU A 399 11.00 7.21 3.70
N GLY A 400 10.81 8.44 3.20
CA GLY A 400 9.77 8.81 2.24
C GLY A 400 8.54 9.45 2.86
N ASN A 401 8.51 9.75 4.16
CA ASN A 401 7.40 10.47 4.75
C ASN A 401 7.35 11.89 4.18
N VAL A 402 6.16 12.35 3.75
CA VAL A 402 6.00 13.67 3.11
C VAL A 402 5.07 14.55 3.92
N VAL A 403 5.52 15.79 4.13
CA VAL A 403 4.69 16.90 4.61
C VAL A 403 4.42 17.88 3.47
N TYR A 404 3.27 18.54 3.53
CA TYR A 404 2.82 19.50 2.52
C TYR A 404 2.55 20.85 3.17
N LYS A 405 2.49 21.89 2.36
CA LYS A 405 2.15 23.25 2.79
C LYS A 405 0.97 23.82 1.98
N GLY A 406 0.08 24.54 2.65
CA GLY A 406 -1.03 25.25 2.00
C GLY A 406 -1.88 24.41 1.05
N THR A 407 -2.33 25.04 -0.04
CA THR A 407 -3.19 24.43 -1.06
C THR A 407 -2.44 23.58 -2.09
N SER A 408 -1.11 23.64 -2.07
CA SER A 408 -0.23 22.83 -2.92
C SER A 408 -0.29 21.33 -2.56
N ARG A 409 -0.90 20.97 -1.42
CA ARG A 409 -1.21 19.58 -1.03
C ARG A 409 -2.14 18.89 -2.05
N ASN A 410 -3.30 19.48 -2.33
CA ASN A 410 -4.30 19.02 -3.33
C ASN A 410 -4.39 17.48 -3.55
N PHE A 411 -4.12 16.99 -4.76
CA PHE A 411 -4.21 15.59 -5.18
C PHE A 411 -2.98 14.75 -4.79
N ASN A 412 -1.88 15.37 -4.34
CA ASN A 412 -0.63 14.66 -4.07
C ASN A 412 -0.81 13.44 -3.14
N PRO A 413 -1.44 13.57 -1.95
CA PRO A 413 -1.54 12.42 -1.04
C PRO A 413 -2.42 11.30 -1.59
N VAL A 414 -3.52 11.64 -2.30
CA VAL A 414 -4.44 10.63 -2.81
C VAL A 414 -3.87 9.92 -4.04
N MET A 415 -3.02 10.57 -4.84
CA MET A 415 -2.36 9.93 -5.97
C MET A 415 -1.24 8.98 -5.52
N ALA A 416 -0.52 9.32 -4.44
CA ALA A 416 0.57 8.50 -3.91
C ALA A 416 0.17 7.06 -3.59
N THR A 417 -1.09 6.84 -3.21
CA THR A 417 -1.60 5.50 -2.82
C THR A 417 -2.05 4.65 -4.00
N THR A 418 -1.98 5.16 -5.23
CA THR A 418 -2.61 4.50 -6.39
C THR A 418 -1.63 3.93 -7.40
N ALA A 419 -0.33 4.21 -7.25
CA ALA A 419 0.71 3.77 -8.16
C ALA A 419 1.53 2.61 -7.61
N LYS A 420 2.17 1.87 -8.52
CA LYS A 420 3.18 0.86 -8.16
C LYS A 420 4.51 1.51 -7.78
N ILE A 421 4.84 2.63 -8.41
CA ILE A 421 6.03 3.44 -8.11
C ILE A 421 5.62 4.90 -7.96
N THR A 422 5.82 5.46 -6.77
CA THR A 422 5.59 6.88 -6.47
C THR A 422 6.93 7.60 -6.31
N VAL A 423 7.12 8.66 -7.09
CA VAL A 423 8.28 9.53 -7.06
C VAL A 423 7.86 10.91 -6.57
N VAL A 424 8.47 11.38 -5.49
CA VAL A 424 8.21 12.71 -4.92
C VAL A 424 9.39 13.63 -5.16
N GLU A 425 9.10 14.85 -5.63
CA GLU A 425 10.06 15.95 -5.55
C GLU A 425 9.75 16.85 -4.36
N VAL A 426 10.78 17.24 -3.61
CA VAL A 426 10.65 18.08 -2.41
C VAL A 426 11.61 19.26 -2.43
N ASP A 427 11.34 20.31 -1.65
CA ASP A 427 12.30 21.40 -1.48
C ASP A 427 13.48 20.99 -0.60
N GLU A 428 13.23 20.11 0.37
CA GLU A 428 14.21 19.72 1.39
C GLU A 428 14.00 18.25 1.75
N ILE A 429 15.12 17.52 1.83
CA ILE A 429 15.16 16.19 2.45
C ILE A 429 15.75 16.36 3.85
N VAL A 430 15.08 15.80 4.85
CA VAL A 430 15.46 15.83 6.26
C VAL A 430 15.71 14.42 6.80
N GLU A 431 16.29 14.31 7.99
CA GLU A 431 16.47 13.01 8.63
C GLU A 431 15.17 12.50 9.30
N PRO A 432 14.96 11.18 9.39
CA PRO A 432 13.79 10.60 10.07
C PRO A 432 13.70 11.09 11.52
N GLY A 433 12.51 11.51 11.93
CA GLY A 433 12.26 12.12 13.24
C GLY A 433 12.35 13.65 13.26
N GLU A 434 12.82 14.30 12.18
CA GLU A 434 12.71 15.76 12.03
C GLU A 434 11.30 16.21 11.62
N LEU A 435 10.51 15.32 11.01
CA LEU A 435 9.09 15.54 10.70
C LEU A 435 8.24 15.04 11.88
N GLY A 436 7.31 15.86 12.35
CA GLY A 436 6.39 15.45 13.42
C GLY A 436 5.45 14.33 12.94
N PRO A 437 5.21 13.27 13.74
CA PRO A 437 4.40 12.11 13.33
C PRO A 437 2.93 12.46 13.01
N GLU A 438 2.41 13.54 13.61
CA GLU A 438 1.07 14.10 13.37
C GLU A 438 1.03 15.05 12.16
N GLU A 439 2.20 15.51 11.68
CA GLU A 439 2.32 16.42 10.55
C GLU A 439 2.48 15.65 9.23
N ILE A 440 2.97 14.40 9.30
CA ILE A 440 3.13 13.51 8.15
C ILE A 440 1.77 13.25 7.53
N VAL A 441 1.68 13.52 6.23
CA VAL A 441 0.43 13.37 5.47
C VAL A 441 0.49 12.15 4.55
N THR A 442 1.62 11.95 3.89
CA THR A 442 1.86 10.75 3.07
C THR A 442 2.93 9.94 3.78
N PRO A 443 2.55 8.84 4.44
CA PRO A 443 3.51 7.92 5.04
C PRO A 443 4.50 7.37 4.01
N GLY A 444 5.73 7.14 4.46
CA GLY A 444 6.83 6.72 3.59
C GLY A 444 6.62 5.38 2.91
N LEU A 445 5.69 4.54 3.40
CA LEU A 445 5.32 3.29 2.73
C LEU A 445 4.71 3.51 1.33
N PHE A 446 4.13 4.69 1.05
CA PHE A 446 3.56 5.03 -0.26
C PHE A 446 4.55 5.71 -1.22
N VAL A 447 5.79 5.94 -0.78
CA VAL A 447 6.81 6.66 -1.55
C VAL A 447 8.00 5.75 -1.80
N ASP A 448 8.34 5.56 -3.07
CA ASP A 448 9.45 4.71 -3.48
C ASP A 448 10.73 5.52 -3.71
N ARG A 449 10.58 6.77 -4.20
CA ARG A 449 11.71 7.58 -4.68
C ARG A 449 11.52 9.04 -4.33
N ILE A 450 12.60 9.69 -3.93
CA ILE A 450 12.65 11.07 -3.47
C ILE A 450 13.73 11.79 -4.26
N VAL A 451 13.41 12.97 -4.78
CA VAL A 451 14.40 13.86 -5.40
C VAL A 451 14.31 15.24 -4.78
N VAL A 452 15.47 15.88 -4.58
CA VAL A 452 15.51 17.30 -4.21
C VAL A 452 15.29 18.13 -5.47
N ARG A 453 14.35 19.07 -5.40
CA ARG A 453 14.10 20.02 -6.47
C ARG A 453 15.31 20.96 -6.63
N PRO A 454 15.86 21.11 -7.84
CA PRO A 454 16.88 22.11 -8.13
C PRO A 454 16.38 23.55 -7.97
N PRO A 455 17.19 24.50 -7.47
CA PRO A 455 16.78 25.88 -7.16
C PRO A 455 16.11 26.66 -8.30
N GLU A 456 16.39 26.33 -9.55
CA GLU A 456 15.83 26.97 -10.75
C GLU A 456 14.34 26.65 -10.99
N PHE A 457 13.81 25.58 -10.41
CA PHE A 457 12.39 25.27 -10.45
C PHE A 457 11.62 26.10 -9.40
N SER A 458 10.30 26.18 -9.51
CA SER A 458 9.49 26.93 -8.54
C SER A 458 9.55 26.27 -7.16
N ALA A 459 9.84 27.06 -6.12
CA ALA A 459 9.76 26.59 -4.74
C ALA A 459 8.32 26.27 -4.33
N TYR A 460 8.16 25.41 -3.35
CA TYR A 460 6.87 25.07 -2.77
C TYR A 460 6.31 26.29 -2.02
N LEU A 461 5.09 26.71 -2.37
CA LEU A 461 4.42 27.88 -1.77
C LEU A 461 3.37 27.48 -0.73
#